data_AF-A0A8T5KQI0-F1
#
_entry.id   AF-A0A8T5KQI0-F1
#
_cell.length_a   1.000
_cell.length_b   1.000
_cell.length_c   1.000
_cell.angle_alpha   90.00
_cell.angle_beta   90.00
_cell.angle_gamma   90.00
#
_symmetry.space_group_name_H-M   'P 1'
#
loop_
_entity.id
_entity.type
_entity.pdbx_description
1 polymer ?
#
loop_
_entity_poly.entity_id
_entity_poly.type
_entity_poly.pdbx_seq_one_letter_code
_entity_poly.pdbx_strand_id
1 'polypeptide(L)'
;MPREYIGNQRITNESYRNVHDAVVHLGKRHFASEAQVIAERNLAPLDSPVWKFYGWTRGMRLIPKGDKPYLLARDSILLNPETAQKAVAANQGGELFYPDKEVYEAHYQIAKADKDKLPGRQRVMLLPSQDTFTISDGEDKTLRFLARGKKAGKTFFARIKESGRNGIPFYLPSADWVRQNAGATFLQHSWLSGLAGASSFSGRGRDLRYRGHAFGVFPVSRPAGERKISPRGKQAAKSEPLVMPCTPRQVQRELKRIGRLESEILKVRIFLEGLRKE
;
A
#
# COMPACT_ATOMS: atom_id res chain seq x y z
N MET A 1 16.45 -3.96 -0.24
CA MET A 1 16.47 -3.80 1.23
C MET A 1 16.15 -5.15 1.87
N PRO A 2 16.78 -5.50 3.00
CA PRO A 2 16.40 -6.69 3.75
C PRO A 2 14.93 -6.55 4.15
N ARG A 3 14.12 -7.53 3.73
CA ARG A 3 12.71 -7.61 4.14
C ARG A 3 12.72 -8.11 5.57
N GLU A 4 12.11 -7.36 6.48
CA GLU A 4 12.00 -7.82 7.86
C GLU A 4 10.94 -8.93 7.95
N TYR A 5 11.31 -9.95 8.70
CA TYR A 5 10.46 -11.06 9.06
C TYR A 5 10.32 -11.01 10.59
N ILE A 6 9.10 -11.01 11.11
CA ILE A 6 8.86 -11.42 12.50
C ILE A 6 8.59 -12.93 12.44
N GLY A 7 9.56 -13.73 12.89
CA GLY A 7 9.54 -15.19 12.74
C GLY A 7 9.61 -15.62 11.27
N ASN A 8 8.65 -16.42 10.81
CA ASN A 8 8.55 -16.92 9.43
C ASN A 8 7.54 -16.14 8.56
N GLN A 9 6.87 -15.12 9.12
CA GLN A 9 5.90 -14.33 8.37
C GLN A 9 6.60 -13.20 7.61
N ARG A 10 6.36 -13.18 6.30
CA ARG A 10 6.73 -12.06 5.44
C ARG A 10 5.83 -10.88 5.78
N ILE A 11 6.38 -9.89 6.47
CA ILE A 11 5.65 -8.67 6.77
C ILE A 11 5.59 -7.83 5.50
N THR A 12 4.43 -7.80 4.90
CA THR A 12 4.06 -6.71 4.00
C THR A 12 3.27 -5.73 4.85
N ASN A 13 3.34 -4.44 4.56
CA ASN A 13 2.54 -3.48 5.31
C ASN A 13 1.03 -3.77 5.25
N GLU A 14 0.55 -4.60 4.31
CA GLU A 14 -0.81 -5.16 4.30
C GLU A 14 -1.19 -5.98 5.55
N SER A 15 -0.22 -6.49 6.32
CA SER A 15 -0.48 -7.24 7.55
C SER A 15 -0.90 -6.35 8.72
N TYR A 16 -0.78 -5.03 8.59
CA TYR A 16 -1.17 -4.07 9.63
C TYR A 16 -2.61 -3.60 9.41
N ARG A 17 -3.30 -3.36 10.53
CA ARG A 17 -4.72 -3.00 10.53
C ARG A 17 -5.01 -1.63 9.93
N ASN A 18 -4.03 -0.73 9.96
CA ASN A 18 -4.12 0.61 9.42
C ASN A 18 -2.72 1.18 9.16
N VAL A 19 -2.65 2.33 8.47
CA VAL A 19 -1.38 2.98 8.12
C VAL A 19 -0.59 3.47 9.34
N HIS A 20 -1.25 3.90 10.41
CA HIS A 20 -0.58 4.32 11.65
C HIS A 20 0.18 3.16 12.29
N ASP A 21 -0.47 2.01 12.48
CA ASP A 21 0.15 0.81 13.02
C ASP A 21 1.36 0.40 12.17
N ALA A 22 1.22 0.43 10.83
CA ALA A 22 2.31 0.12 9.92
C ALA A 22 3.48 1.11 10.07
N VAL A 23 3.21 2.42 10.20
CA VAL A 23 4.25 3.45 10.36
C VAL A 23 4.95 3.34 11.71
N VAL A 24 4.22 3.06 12.80
CA VAL A 24 4.80 2.89 14.14
C VAL A 24 5.71 1.67 14.19
N HIS A 25 5.28 0.53 13.64
CA HIS A 25 6.03 -0.73 13.78
C HIS A 25 7.14 -0.89 12.74
N LEU A 26 6.91 -0.45 11.50
CA LEU A 26 7.89 -0.60 10.43
C LEU A 26 8.78 0.63 10.28
N GLY A 27 8.30 1.82 10.66
CA GLY A 27 8.96 3.07 10.34
C GLY A 27 8.89 3.46 8.86
N LYS A 28 9.09 4.76 8.59
CA LYS A 28 9.03 5.34 7.23
C LYS A 28 9.90 4.63 6.19
N ARG A 29 11.06 4.08 6.59
CA ARG A 29 12.04 3.46 5.66
C ARG A 29 11.54 2.15 5.06
N HIS A 30 10.54 1.52 5.65
CA HIS A 30 10.07 0.19 5.27
C HIS A 30 8.83 0.24 4.36
N PHE A 31 8.29 1.43 4.11
CA PHE A 31 7.32 1.66 3.04
C PHE A 31 8.07 1.71 1.70
N ALA A 32 7.68 0.87 0.75
CA ALA A 32 8.24 0.93 -0.59
C ALA A 32 7.76 2.19 -1.32
N SER A 33 8.65 2.79 -2.12
CA SER A 33 8.23 3.76 -3.12
C SER A 33 7.54 3.07 -4.29
N GLU A 34 6.68 3.78 -5.02
CA GLU A 34 6.03 3.25 -6.24
C GLU A 34 7.06 2.76 -7.26
N ALA A 35 8.21 3.42 -7.37
CA ALA A 35 9.30 3.00 -8.25
C ALA A 35 9.89 1.65 -7.84
N GLN A 36 10.02 1.41 -6.54
CA GLN A 36 10.47 0.12 -6.03
C GLN A 36 9.43 -0.97 -6.34
N VAL A 37 8.14 -0.69 -6.12
CA VAL A 37 7.07 -1.64 -6.45
C VAL A 37 7.10 -1.99 -7.94
N ILE A 38 7.23 -0.98 -8.80
CA ILE A 38 7.34 -1.16 -10.26
C ILE A 38 8.57 -2.00 -10.61
N ALA A 39 9.73 -1.73 -10.01
CA ALA A 39 10.95 -2.50 -10.26
C ALA A 39 10.81 -3.96 -9.81
N GLU A 40 10.23 -4.22 -8.63
CA GLU A 40 9.96 -5.58 -8.15
C GLU A 40 8.99 -6.33 -9.08
N ARG A 41 7.95 -5.64 -9.54
CA ARG A 41 6.97 -6.18 -10.47
C ARG A 41 7.59 -6.50 -11.83
N ASN A 42 8.46 -5.65 -12.37
CA ASN A 42 9.17 -5.91 -13.62
C ASN A 42 9.96 -7.23 -13.62
N LEU A 43 10.37 -7.71 -12.45
CA LEU A 43 11.14 -8.95 -12.27
C LEU A 43 10.29 -10.14 -11.83
N ALA A 44 9.06 -9.91 -11.38
CA ALA A 44 8.22 -10.95 -10.79
C ALA A 44 7.28 -11.57 -11.84
N PRO A 45 7.01 -12.90 -11.79
CA PRO A 45 5.97 -13.53 -12.62
C PRO A 45 4.60 -12.86 -12.46
N LEU A 46 3.78 -12.84 -13.53
CA LEU A 46 2.49 -12.14 -13.53
C LEU A 46 1.46 -12.75 -12.56
N ASP A 47 1.59 -14.05 -12.26
CA ASP A 47 0.75 -14.78 -11.33
C ASP A 47 1.23 -14.66 -9.87
N SER A 48 2.40 -14.08 -9.64
CA SER A 48 3.01 -13.98 -8.32
C SER A 48 2.24 -13.02 -7.39
N PRO A 49 2.32 -13.22 -6.06
CA PRO A 49 1.71 -12.32 -5.08
C PRO A 49 2.17 -10.87 -5.22
N VAL A 50 3.44 -10.62 -5.55
CA VAL A 50 3.99 -9.25 -5.74
C VAL A 50 3.33 -8.52 -6.92
N TRP A 51 2.91 -9.27 -7.95
CA TRP A 51 2.21 -8.72 -9.09
C TRP A 51 0.73 -8.47 -8.78
N LYS A 52 0.08 -9.38 -8.07
CA LYS A 52 -1.36 -9.34 -7.75
C LYS A 52 -1.72 -8.39 -6.61
N PHE A 53 -0.88 -8.34 -5.58
CA PHE A 53 -1.16 -7.64 -4.32
C PHE A 53 0.07 -6.81 -3.91
N TYR A 54 -0.19 -5.57 -3.49
CA TYR A 54 0.79 -4.75 -2.79
C TYR A 54 0.04 -3.83 -1.81
N GLY A 55 0.73 -3.38 -0.77
CA GLY A 55 0.13 -2.58 0.27
C GLY A 55 0.27 -1.09 0.07
N TRP A 56 0.35 -0.37 1.18
CA TRP A 56 0.67 1.05 1.18
C TRP A 56 2.03 1.30 0.52
N THR A 57 2.17 2.44 -0.12
CA THR A 57 3.45 2.92 -0.65
C THR A 57 3.70 4.31 -0.09
N ARG A 58 4.91 4.82 -0.31
CA ARG A 58 5.28 6.11 0.25
C ARG A 58 4.46 7.27 -0.29
N GLY A 59 3.96 7.21 -1.52
CA GLY A 59 3.34 8.37 -2.13
C GLY A 59 2.00 8.77 -1.56
N MET A 60 1.54 9.93 -1.99
CA MET A 60 0.22 10.46 -1.71
C MET A 60 -0.26 11.34 -2.86
N ARG A 61 -1.55 11.59 -2.88
CA ARG A 61 -2.20 12.63 -3.66
C ARG A 61 -2.70 13.70 -2.72
N LEU A 62 -2.60 14.95 -3.13
CA LEU A 62 -3.25 16.06 -2.44
C LEU A 62 -4.33 16.60 -3.36
N ILE A 63 -5.56 16.61 -2.86
CA ILE A 63 -6.76 16.91 -3.63
C ILE A 63 -7.39 18.16 -3.00
N PRO A 64 -7.06 19.35 -3.53
CA PRO A 64 -7.61 20.60 -3.03
C PRO A 64 -9.09 20.74 -3.40
N LYS A 65 -9.85 21.41 -2.54
CA LYS A 65 -11.17 21.91 -2.92
C LYS A 65 -11.01 23.08 -3.89
N GLY A 66 -11.84 23.13 -4.94
CA GLY A 66 -11.85 24.20 -5.93
C GLY A 66 -10.99 23.89 -7.16
N ASP A 67 -10.55 24.92 -7.88
CA ASP A 67 -9.96 24.76 -9.22
C ASP A 67 -8.44 24.55 -9.20
N LYS A 68 -7.84 24.38 -8.02
CA LYS A 68 -6.41 24.12 -7.88
C LYS A 68 -6.05 22.71 -8.40
N PRO A 69 -4.90 22.52 -9.06
CA PRO A 69 -4.52 21.22 -9.62
C PRO A 69 -4.27 20.18 -8.53
N TYR A 70 -4.60 18.92 -8.83
CA TYR A 70 -4.28 17.81 -7.93
C TYR A 70 -2.78 17.51 -8.00
N LEU A 71 -2.20 17.14 -6.85
CA LEU A 71 -0.77 16.87 -6.74
C LEU A 71 -0.55 15.39 -6.48
N LEU A 72 0.51 14.83 -7.07
CA LEU A 72 1.04 13.52 -6.74
C LEU A 72 2.44 13.68 -6.14
N ALA A 73 2.59 13.35 -4.86
CA ALA A 73 3.83 13.48 -4.10
C ALA A 73 4.42 12.09 -3.79
N ARG A 74 5.76 11.99 -3.79
CA ARG A 74 6.47 10.72 -3.54
C ARG A 74 6.49 10.25 -2.10
N ASP A 75 6.41 11.20 -1.18
CA ASP A 75 6.46 10.93 0.25
C ASP A 75 5.23 11.56 0.89
N SER A 76 4.43 10.72 1.51
CA SER A 76 3.24 11.10 2.24
C SER A 76 3.61 11.67 3.59
N ILE A 77 2.87 12.71 4.02
CA ILE A 77 2.93 13.18 5.41
C ILE A 77 2.41 12.12 6.39
N LEU A 78 1.63 11.13 5.93
CA LEU A 78 1.21 9.99 6.77
C LEU A 78 2.35 9.05 7.10
N LEU A 79 3.56 9.26 6.59
CA LEU A 79 4.75 8.52 7.05
C LEU A 79 5.26 9.02 8.40
N ASN A 80 4.66 10.09 8.94
CA ASN A 80 4.81 10.52 10.34
C ASN A 80 3.71 9.84 11.19
N PRO A 81 4.07 9.18 12.32
CA PRO A 81 3.11 8.46 13.16
C PRO A 81 1.93 9.33 13.64
N GLU A 82 2.20 10.53 14.17
CA GLU A 82 1.14 11.40 14.71
C GLU A 82 0.13 11.82 13.64
N THR A 83 0.63 12.16 12.44
CA THR A 83 -0.23 12.50 11.30
C THR A 83 -1.02 11.29 10.83
N ALA A 84 -0.40 10.12 10.79
CA ALA A 84 -1.07 8.86 10.45
C ALA A 84 -2.19 8.54 11.45
N GLN A 85 -1.96 8.75 12.74
CA GLN A 85 -2.95 8.53 13.80
C GLN A 85 -4.18 9.42 13.61
N LYS A 86 -3.97 10.72 13.36
CA LYS A 86 -5.06 11.68 13.06
C LYS A 86 -5.87 11.25 11.84
N ALA A 87 -5.19 10.81 10.77
CA ALA A 87 -5.86 10.33 9.57
C ALA A 87 -6.67 9.04 9.83
N VAL A 88 -6.15 8.12 10.64
CA VAL A 88 -6.88 6.90 11.04
C VAL A 88 -8.11 7.24 11.88
N ALA A 89 -8.00 8.17 12.83
CA ALA A 89 -9.12 8.60 13.66
C ALA A 89 -10.25 9.24 12.82
N ALA A 90 -9.91 10.15 11.89
CA ALA A 90 -10.87 10.75 10.97
C ALA A 90 -11.61 9.66 10.14
N ASN A 91 -10.85 8.72 9.58
CA ASN A 91 -11.42 7.62 8.79
C ASN A 91 -12.31 6.69 9.62
N GLN A 92 -11.97 6.43 10.89
CA GLN A 92 -12.80 5.65 11.81
C GLN A 92 -14.14 6.34 12.11
N GLY A 93 -14.16 7.68 12.09
CA GLY A 93 -15.37 8.50 12.17
C GLY A 93 -16.14 8.61 10.85
N GLY A 94 -15.64 8.03 9.76
CA GLY A 94 -16.25 8.15 8.43
C GLY A 94 -15.96 9.48 7.72
N GLU A 95 -14.92 10.20 8.15
CA GLU A 95 -14.53 11.50 7.62
C GLU A 95 -13.25 11.42 6.77
N LEU A 96 -13.08 12.40 5.88
CA LEU A 96 -11.81 12.60 5.17
C LEU A 96 -10.77 13.22 6.11
N PHE A 97 -9.51 12.84 5.93
CA PHE A 97 -8.41 13.54 6.57
C PHE A 97 -8.04 14.81 5.79
N TYR A 98 -8.21 15.96 6.44
CA TYR A 98 -7.82 17.27 5.94
C TYR A 98 -6.50 17.69 6.60
N PRO A 99 -5.36 17.66 5.88
CA PRO A 99 -4.13 18.24 6.41
C PRO A 99 -4.22 19.76 6.55
N ASP A 100 -3.27 20.34 7.29
CA ASP A 100 -3.11 21.79 7.42
C ASP A 100 -2.99 22.45 6.03
N LYS A 101 -3.51 23.67 5.89
CA LYS A 101 -3.64 24.36 4.59
C LYS A 101 -2.28 24.54 3.91
N GLU A 102 -1.24 24.75 4.70
CA GLU A 102 0.14 24.98 4.31
C GLU A 102 0.73 23.74 3.62
N VAL A 103 0.22 22.53 3.92
CA VAL A 103 0.71 21.28 3.30
C VAL A 103 0.50 21.31 1.79
N TYR A 104 -0.68 21.73 1.33
CA TYR A 104 -0.93 21.82 -0.11
C TYR A 104 0.03 22.81 -0.77
N GLU A 105 0.13 24.00 -0.19
CA GLU A 105 0.87 25.09 -0.81
C GLU A 105 2.37 24.79 -0.86
N ALA A 106 2.93 24.21 0.21
CA ALA A 106 4.32 23.73 0.21
C ALA A 106 4.58 22.71 -0.91
N HIS A 107 3.69 21.74 -1.11
CA HIS A 107 3.83 20.75 -2.18
C HIS A 107 3.64 21.35 -3.58
N TYR A 108 2.75 22.33 -3.71
CA TYR A 108 2.54 23.05 -4.95
C TYR A 108 3.76 23.87 -5.36
N GLN A 109 4.42 24.55 -4.40
CA GLN A 109 5.68 25.25 -4.66
C GLN A 109 6.81 24.28 -5.04
N ILE A 110 6.89 23.10 -4.42
CA ILE A 110 7.82 22.04 -4.85
C ILE A 110 7.54 21.60 -6.29
N ALA A 111 6.27 21.40 -6.66
CA ALA A 111 5.89 21.00 -8.01
C ALA A 111 6.27 22.07 -9.05
N LYS A 112 6.09 23.36 -8.72
CA LYS A 112 6.54 24.49 -9.55
C LYS A 112 8.06 24.53 -9.71
N ALA A 113 8.80 24.36 -8.60
CA ALA A 113 10.26 24.36 -8.63
C ALA A 113 10.84 23.15 -9.40
N ASP A 114 10.11 22.04 -9.44
CA ASP A 114 10.51 20.82 -10.15
C ASP A 114 9.95 20.75 -11.59
N LYS A 115 9.25 21.77 -12.08
CA LYS A 115 8.49 21.72 -13.35
C LYS A 115 9.34 21.30 -14.57
N ASP A 116 10.57 21.79 -14.64
CA ASP A 116 11.50 21.56 -15.76
C ASP A 116 12.38 20.31 -15.54
N LYS A 117 12.30 19.68 -14.35
CA LYS A 117 12.99 18.42 -14.11
C LYS A 117 12.30 17.29 -14.87
N LEU A 118 13.09 16.32 -15.32
CA LEU A 118 12.55 15.07 -15.86
C LEU A 118 11.56 14.44 -14.86
N PRO A 119 10.45 13.82 -15.31
CA PRO A 119 9.41 13.29 -14.41
C PRO A 119 9.95 12.35 -13.33
N GLY A 120 10.93 11.50 -13.67
CA GLY A 120 11.59 10.60 -12.73
C GLY A 120 12.44 11.30 -11.65
N ARG A 121 12.73 12.60 -11.79
CA ARG A 121 13.47 13.43 -10.83
C ARG A 121 12.59 14.42 -10.07
N GLN A 122 11.32 14.58 -10.44
CA GLN A 122 10.37 15.45 -9.73
C GLN A 122 10.03 14.85 -8.36
N ARG A 123 9.92 15.67 -7.31
CA ARG A 123 9.49 15.25 -5.97
C ARG A 123 7.97 15.25 -5.86
N VAL A 124 7.34 16.22 -6.49
CA VAL A 124 5.89 16.38 -6.60
C VAL A 124 5.56 16.67 -8.06
N MET A 125 4.51 16.06 -8.57
CA MET A 125 4.01 16.24 -9.92
C MET A 125 2.60 16.83 -9.88
N LEU A 126 2.35 17.82 -10.73
CA LEU A 126 0.98 18.22 -11.06
C LEU A 126 0.35 17.10 -11.89
N LEU A 127 -0.79 16.58 -11.44
CA LEU A 127 -1.51 15.56 -12.20
C LEU A 127 -2.06 16.15 -13.50
N PRO A 128 -2.08 15.37 -14.60
CA PRO A 128 -2.55 15.84 -15.90
C PRO A 128 -4.07 16.02 -15.97
N SER A 129 -4.81 15.46 -15.01
CA SER A 129 -6.27 15.52 -14.92
C SER A 129 -6.72 15.60 -13.46
N GLN A 130 -7.85 16.27 -13.22
CA GLN A 130 -8.59 16.26 -11.95
C GLN A 130 -9.69 15.18 -11.93
N ASP A 131 -9.78 14.38 -12.99
CA ASP A 131 -10.67 13.23 -13.10
C ASP A 131 -9.86 11.94 -13.32
N THR A 132 -10.53 10.80 -13.18
CA THR A 132 -9.94 9.49 -13.52
C THR A 132 -9.45 9.49 -14.97
N PHE A 133 -8.24 8.97 -15.19
CA PHE A 133 -7.65 8.84 -16.53
C PHE A 133 -6.95 7.50 -16.68
N THR A 134 -6.53 7.17 -17.89
CA THR A 134 -5.79 5.94 -18.18
C THR A 134 -4.42 6.28 -18.72
N ILE A 135 -3.38 5.69 -18.11
CA ILE A 135 -2.01 5.70 -18.64
C ILE A 135 -1.97 4.67 -19.77
N SER A 136 -1.85 5.14 -21.01
CA SER A 136 -2.02 4.36 -22.23
C SER A 136 -0.71 3.98 -22.94
N ASP A 137 0.43 4.51 -22.49
CA ASP A 137 1.74 4.15 -23.02
C ASP A 137 2.85 4.16 -21.95
N GLY A 138 4.02 3.64 -22.33
CA GLY A 138 5.20 3.57 -21.48
C GLY A 138 6.00 4.87 -21.34
N GLU A 139 5.62 5.92 -22.08
CA GLU A 139 6.26 7.24 -22.12
C GLU A 139 5.50 8.29 -21.33
N ASP A 140 4.28 7.97 -20.91
CA ASP A 140 3.41 8.79 -20.10
C ASP A 140 4.16 9.40 -18.91
N LYS A 141 3.92 10.70 -18.72
CA LYS A 141 4.63 11.50 -17.71
C LYS A 141 4.38 10.96 -16.30
N THR A 142 3.15 10.54 -16.01
CA THR A 142 2.74 9.99 -14.70
C THR A 142 3.44 8.65 -14.46
N LEU A 143 3.47 7.77 -15.46
CA LEU A 143 4.18 6.49 -15.33
C LEU A 143 5.69 6.70 -15.13
N ARG A 144 6.31 7.63 -15.86
CA ARG A 144 7.73 7.97 -15.69
C ARG A 144 8.02 8.57 -14.31
N PHE A 145 7.08 9.34 -13.76
CA PHE A 145 7.17 9.85 -12.40
C PHE A 145 7.14 8.70 -11.38
N LEU A 146 6.15 7.81 -11.49
CA LEU A 146 5.96 6.65 -10.61
C LEU A 146 7.14 5.68 -10.68
N ALA A 147 7.61 5.35 -11.89
CA ALA A 147 8.69 4.41 -12.13
C ALA A 147 10.10 5.00 -11.88
N ARG A 148 10.21 6.30 -11.58
CA ARG A 148 11.48 7.05 -11.48
C ARG A 148 12.38 6.91 -12.72
N GLY A 149 11.79 6.74 -13.91
CA GLY A 149 12.57 6.63 -15.13
C GLY A 149 11.80 6.06 -16.31
N LYS A 150 12.27 6.41 -17.51
CA LYS A 150 11.69 5.99 -18.78
C LYS A 150 11.79 4.48 -18.99
N LYS A 151 12.97 3.88 -18.76
CA LYS A 151 13.21 2.44 -18.99
C LYS A 151 12.31 1.58 -18.10
N ALA A 152 12.28 1.87 -16.79
CA ALA A 152 11.45 1.12 -15.85
C ALA A 152 9.96 1.24 -16.15
N GLY A 153 9.48 2.44 -16.53
CA GLY A 153 8.09 2.67 -16.95
C GLY A 153 7.73 1.88 -18.21
N LYS A 154 8.57 1.90 -19.25
CA LYS A 154 8.35 1.11 -20.47
C LYS A 154 8.29 -0.39 -20.21
N THR A 155 9.25 -0.93 -19.46
CA THR A 155 9.25 -2.35 -19.09
C THR A 155 7.97 -2.70 -18.36
N PHE A 156 7.55 -1.86 -17.41
CA PHE A 156 6.33 -2.09 -16.65
C PHE A 156 5.09 -2.06 -17.54
N PHE A 157 4.99 -1.08 -18.42
CA PHE A 157 3.87 -0.98 -19.35
C PHE A 157 3.78 -2.19 -20.31
N ALA A 158 4.92 -2.70 -20.79
CA ALA A 158 4.95 -3.92 -21.59
C ALA A 158 4.44 -5.13 -20.81
N ARG A 159 4.82 -5.26 -19.54
CA ARG A 159 4.31 -6.31 -18.64
C ARG A 159 2.81 -6.17 -18.37
N ILE A 160 2.28 -4.95 -18.31
CA ILE A 160 0.82 -4.71 -18.23
C ILE A 160 0.11 -5.25 -19.47
N LYS A 161 0.67 -5.02 -20.67
CA LYS A 161 0.16 -5.59 -21.92
C LYS A 161 0.20 -7.11 -21.94
N GLU A 162 1.31 -7.71 -21.49
CA GLU A 162 1.45 -9.17 -21.33
C GLU A 162 0.37 -9.75 -20.40
N SER A 163 -0.07 -8.98 -19.39
CA SER A 163 -1.19 -9.37 -18.51
C SER A 163 -2.59 -9.23 -19.12
N GLY A 164 -2.70 -8.90 -20.41
CA GLY A 164 -3.96 -8.73 -21.13
C GLY A 164 -4.62 -7.37 -20.96
N ARG A 165 -3.88 -6.34 -20.53
CA ARG A 165 -4.41 -4.99 -20.28
C ARG A 165 -3.77 -3.95 -21.20
N ASN A 166 -4.58 -3.05 -21.74
CA ASN A 166 -4.13 -2.03 -22.69
C ASN A 166 -3.76 -0.68 -22.04
N GLY A 167 -3.88 -0.57 -20.72
CA GLY A 167 -3.57 0.65 -19.98
C GLY A 167 -3.60 0.45 -18.48
N ILE A 168 -3.13 1.45 -17.75
CA ILE A 168 -3.16 1.49 -16.28
C ILE A 168 -4.20 2.55 -15.87
N PRO A 169 -5.35 2.16 -15.30
CA PRO A 169 -6.33 3.12 -14.84
C PRO A 169 -5.83 3.85 -13.59
N PHE A 170 -5.89 5.18 -13.62
CA PHE A 170 -5.52 6.08 -12.53
C PHE A 170 -6.78 6.74 -11.98
N TYR A 171 -7.31 6.18 -10.88
CA TYR A 171 -8.56 6.62 -10.29
C TYR A 171 -8.39 7.86 -9.42
N LEU A 172 -9.27 8.83 -9.62
CA LEU A 172 -9.37 10.07 -8.87
C LEU A 172 -10.85 10.39 -8.62
N PRO A 173 -11.20 11.01 -7.47
CA PRO A 173 -12.51 11.60 -7.29
C PRO A 173 -12.69 12.74 -8.30
N SER A 174 -13.88 12.83 -8.91
CA SER A 174 -14.12 13.84 -9.93
C SER A 174 -14.04 15.25 -9.36
N ALA A 175 -13.65 16.21 -10.19
CA ALA A 175 -13.59 17.62 -9.80
C ALA A 175 -14.94 18.11 -9.25
N ASP A 176 -16.05 17.71 -9.89
CA ASP A 176 -17.40 18.04 -9.45
C ASP A 176 -17.71 17.52 -8.06
N TRP A 177 -17.39 16.24 -7.81
CA TRP A 177 -17.61 15.65 -6.50
C TRP A 177 -16.80 16.37 -5.42
N VAL A 178 -15.53 16.70 -5.71
CA VAL A 178 -14.66 17.42 -4.77
C VAL A 178 -15.21 18.82 -4.48
N ARG A 179 -15.66 19.56 -5.50
CA ARG A 179 -16.26 20.89 -5.31
C ARG A 179 -17.49 20.85 -4.42
N GLN A 180 -18.35 19.84 -4.60
CA GLN A 180 -19.61 19.71 -3.87
C GLN A 180 -19.46 19.13 -2.46
N ASN A 181 -18.52 18.20 -2.25
CA ASN A 181 -18.50 17.37 -1.05
C ASN A 181 -17.27 17.56 -0.16
N ALA A 182 -16.14 18.06 -0.69
CA ALA A 182 -14.95 18.26 0.14
C ALA A 182 -15.10 19.50 1.03
N GLY A 183 -14.71 19.41 2.31
CA GLY A 183 -14.62 20.56 3.21
C GLY A 183 -13.41 21.45 2.89
N ALA A 184 -12.26 20.83 2.63
CA ALA A 184 -10.99 21.47 2.33
C ALA A 184 -10.11 20.55 1.45
N THR A 185 -8.81 20.87 1.32
CA THR A 185 -7.85 19.92 0.74
C THR A 185 -7.81 18.66 1.57
N PHE A 186 -8.02 17.50 0.94
CA PHE A 186 -7.85 16.22 1.59
C PHE A 186 -6.70 15.44 0.96
N LEU A 187 -6.18 14.50 1.73
CA LEU A 187 -5.06 13.67 1.33
C LEU A 187 -5.53 12.29 0.88
N GLN A 188 -4.91 11.79 -0.19
CA GLN A 188 -4.96 10.38 -0.53
C GLN A 188 -3.61 9.65 -0.57
N HIS A 189 -3.21 8.95 0.48
CA HIS A 189 -2.07 8.04 0.49
C HIS A 189 -2.12 6.98 -0.63
N SER A 190 -0.98 6.58 -1.16
CA SER A 190 -0.94 5.61 -2.24
C SER A 190 -1.06 4.19 -1.68
N TRP A 191 -2.12 3.47 -2.03
CA TRP A 191 -2.20 2.01 -1.90
C TRP A 191 -2.10 1.39 -3.30
N LEU A 192 -1.21 0.41 -3.46
CA LEU A 192 -1.04 -0.26 -4.75
C LEU A 192 -1.59 -1.69 -4.69
N SER A 193 -2.86 -1.88 -5.06
CA SER A 193 -3.25 -3.18 -5.60
C SER A 193 -2.36 -3.51 -6.84
N GLY A 194 -2.41 -4.72 -7.40
CA GLY A 194 -1.80 -4.99 -8.72
C GLY A 194 -1.96 -3.75 -9.61
N LEU A 195 -0.88 -3.12 -10.09
CA LEU A 195 -0.98 -1.81 -10.78
C LEU A 195 -1.84 -1.96 -12.03
N ALA A 196 -1.80 -3.16 -12.59
CA ALA A 196 -2.70 -3.69 -13.59
C ALA A 196 -4.19 -3.62 -13.13
N GLY A 197 -4.46 -3.96 -11.86
CA GLY A 197 -5.77 -3.99 -11.20
C GLY A 197 -6.19 -2.72 -10.45
N ALA A 198 -5.42 -1.62 -10.53
CA ALA A 198 -5.70 -0.23 -10.12
C ALA A 198 -4.66 0.35 -9.15
N SER A 199 -4.38 1.65 -9.28
CA SER A 199 -4.11 2.48 -8.10
C SER A 199 -5.45 2.69 -7.40
N SER A 200 -5.82 1.78 -6.51
CA SER A 200 -7.21 1.65 -6.07
C SER A 200 -7.64 2.82 -5.17
N PHE A 201 -8.62 3.59 -5.65
CA PHE A 201 -9.76 4.01 -4.83
C PHE A 201 -10.75 2.84 -4.86
N SER A 202 -10.69 1.92 -3.89
CA SER A 202 -11.61 0.77 -3.90
C SER A 202 -12.98 1.17 -3.30
N GLY A 203 -13.75 1.96 -4.04
CA GLY A 203 -15.15 2.30 -3.71
C GLY A 203 -16.16 1.16 -3.91
N ARG A 204 -15.71 -0.10 -4.05
CA ARG A 204 -16.59 -1.26 -4.23
C ARG A 204 -17.09 -1.87 -2.91
N GLY A 205 -16.46 -1.55 -1.79
CA GLY A 205 -17.06 -1.72 -0.46
C GLY A 205 -17.90 -0.49 -0.17
N ARG A 206 -19.23 -0.60 -0.28
CA ARG A 206 -20.16 0.50 0.01
C ARG A 206 -20.30 0.81 1.51
N ASP A 207 -19.46 0.19 2.32
CA ASP A 207 -19.47 0.26 3.76
C ASP A 207 -18.04 0.67 4.17
N LEU A 208 -17.92 1.65 5.07
CA LEU A 208 -16.68 2.18 5.66
C LEU A 208 -15.86 1.12 6.44
N ARG A 209 -16.16 -0.16 6.24
CA ARG A 209 -15.53 -1.31 6.87
C ARG A 209 -14.99 -2.25 5.80
N TYR A 210 -13.83 -1.90 5.27
CA TYR A 210 -12.85 -2.91 4.90
C TYR A 210 -11.50 -2.49 5.49
N ARG A 211 -11.15 -3.09 6.64
CA ARG A 211 -9.82 -3.12 7.26
C ARG A 211 -8.97 -1.84 7.22
N GLY A 212 -9.56 -0.66 7.48
CA GLY A 212 -8.77 0.57 7.68
C GLY A 212 -7.90 0.98 6.48
N HIS A 213 -8.27 0.58 5.26
CA HIS A 213 -7.58 1.05 4.06
C HIS A 213 -7.86 2.55 3.93
N ALA A 214 -6.81 3.34 3.93
CA ALA A 214 -6.88 4.78 4.09
C ALA A 214 -7.62 5.56 2.97
N PHE A 215 -8.45 4.96 2.09
CA PHE A 215 -9.24 5.68 1.05
C PHE A 215 -10.70 5.23 0.94
N GLY A 216 -11.63 6.17 1.17
CA GLY A 216 -12.93 6.24 0.50
C GLY A 216 -14.09 6.70 1.40
N VAL A 217 -14.64 7.89 1.16
CA VAL A 217 -16.00 8.27 1.58
C VAL A 217 -16.76 8.76 0.34
N PHE A 218 -17.97 8.26 0.15
CA PHE A 218 -19.04 8.92 -0.60
C PHE A 218 -20.17 9.30 0.39
N PRO A 219 -20.90 10.40 0.14
CA PRO A 219 -21.79 11.05 1.10
C PRO A 219 -23.07 10.28 1.44
N VAL A 220 -23.64 10.74 2.56
CA VAL A 220 -24.84 10.29 3.27
C VAL A 220 -26.09 10.35 2.39
N SER A 221 -26.55 9.23 1.86
CA SER A 221 -27.94 9.09 1.40
C SER A 221 -28.37 7.62 1.30
N ARG A 222 -28.57 6.96 2.44
CA ARG A 222 -29.58 5.88 2.60
C ARG A 222 -29.63 5.44 4.07
N PRO A 223 -30.81 5.40 4.71
CA PRO A 223 -30.94 4.87 6.06
C PRO A 223 -30.51 3.40 6.10
N ALA A 224 -29.79 3.04 7.16
CA ALA A 224 -29.35 1.68 7.44
C ALA A 224 -30.58 0.78 7.64
N GLY A 225 -30.95 0.02 6.61
CA GLY A 225 -32.09 -0.90 6.67
C GLY A 225 -32.44 -1.55 5.33
N GLU A 226 -32.17 -0.88 4.20
CA GLU A 226 -32.52 -1.40 2.88
C GLU A 226 -31.31 -1.94 2.11
N ARG A 227 -30.82 -3.11 2.53
CA ARG A 227 -30.18 -4.04 1.59
C ARG A 227 -30.69 -5.45 1.84
N LYS A 228 -31.48 -5.93 0.89
CA LYS A 228 -31.62 -7.37 0.63
C LYS A 228 -30.23 -7.90 0.29
N ILE A 229 -29.64 -8.64 1.23
CA ILE A 229 -28.48 -9.48 0.99
C ILE A 229 -28.87 -10.43 -0.14
N SER A 230 -28.21 -10.33 -1.30
CA SER A 230 -28.37 -11.34 -2.34
C SER A 230 -27.87 -12.68 -1.78
N PRO A 231 -28.67 -13.75 -1.78
CA PRO A 231 -28.30 -15.02 -1.19
C PRO A 231 -27.37 -15.77 -2.15
N ARG A 232 -26.10 -15.37 -2.21
CA ARG A 232 -25.02 -16.20 -2.77
C ARG A 232 -23.84 -16.18 -1.83
N GLY A 233 -24.06 -16.85 -0.70
CA GLY A 233 -23.09 -17.03 0.37
C GLY A 233 -23.47 -18.21 1.26
N LYS A 234 -23.96 -19.30 0.67
CA LYS A 234 -24.06 -20.60 1.35
C LYS A 234 -23.28 -21.62 0.56
N GLN A 235 -21.98 -21.69 0.86
CA GLN A 235 -21.20 -22.92 0.93
C GLN A 235 -19.84 -22.54 1.54
N ALA A 236 -19.85 -22.27 2.84
CA ALA A 236 -18.64 -22.46 3.62
C ALA A 236 -18.45 -23.98 3.73
N ALA A 237 -17.72 -24.56 2.79
CA ALA A 237 -17.07 -25.83 3.06
C ALA A 237 -16.17 -25.59 4.28
N LYS A 238 -16.41 -26.35 5.36
CA LYS A 238 -15.48 -26.47 6.48
C LYS A 238 -14.15 -26.90 5.88
N SER A 239 -13.26 -25.96 5.59
CA SER A 239 -11.91 -26.26 5.18
C SER A 239 -11.16 -26.64 6.45
N GLU A 240 -10.70 -27.88 6.49
CA GLU A 240 -9.73 -28.33 7.48
C GLU A 240 -8.54 -27.37 7.50
N PRO A 241 -7.91 -27.13 8.67
CA PRO A 241 -6.78 -26.23 8.78
C PRO A 241 -5.70 -26.67 7.80
N LEU A 242 -5.36 -25.78 6.87
CA LEU A 242 -4.39 -26.01 5.81
C LEU A 242 -3.00 -26.21 6.44
N VAL A 243 -2.60 -27.45 6.67
CA VAL A 243 -1.23 -27.79 7.10
C VAL A 243 -0.33 -27.64 5.88
N MET A 244 0.37 -26.50 5.78
CA MET A 244 1.30 -26.28 4.68
C MET A 244 2.60 -27.08 4.88
N PRO A 245 3.14 -27.73 3.84
CA PRO A 245 4.39 -28.47 3.95
C PRO A 245 5.58 -27.55 4.21
N CYS A 246 6.45 -27.97 5.14
CA CYS A 246 7.67 -27.26 5.51
C CYS A 246 8.63 -27.20 4.31
N THR A 247 9.19 -26.02 4.00
CA THR A 247 10.24 -25.92 2.96
C THR A 247 11.55 -26.57 3.44
N PRO A 248 12.39 -27.14 2.55
CA PRO A 248 13.67 -27.78 2.94
C PRO A 248 14.60 -26.89 3.79
N ARG A 249 14.55 -25.56 3.55
CA ARG A 249 15.29 -24.58 4.36
C ARG A 249 14.71 -24.39 5.77
N GLN A 250 13.40 -24.49 5.93
CA GLN A 250 12.76 -24.47 7.25
C GLN A 250 13.08 -25.75 8.03
N VAL A 251 13.06 -26.91 7.36
CA VAL A 251 13.48 -28.18 7.96
C VAL A 251 14.94 -28.11 8.43
N GLN A 252 15.87 -27.62 7.59
CA GLN A 252 17.27 -27.45 8.01
C GLN A 252 17.47 -26.47 9.17
N ARG A 253 16.69 -25.38 9.24
CA ARG A 253 16.75 -24.44 10.37
C ARG A 253 16.27 -25.08 11.66
N GLU A 254 15.16 -25.79 11.62
CA GLU A 254 14.63 -26.46 12.82
C GLU A 254 15.54 -27.61 13.25
N LEU A 255 16.09 -28.41 12.33
CA LEU A 255 17.09 -29.43 12.67
C LEU A 255 18.33 -28.83 13.34
N LYS A 256 18.81 -27.68 12.86
CA LYS A 256 19.94 -26.96 13.49
C LYS A 256 19.58 -26.40 14.86
N ARG A 257 18.33 -25.98 15.07
CA ARG A 257 17.83 -25.52 16.37
C ARG A 257 17.71 -26.68 17.35
N ILE A 258 17.15 -27.81 16.93
CA ILE A 258 17.04 -29.04 17.72
C ILE A 258 18.42 -29.50 18.17
N GLY A 259 19.40 -29.60 17.25
CA GLY A 259 20.77 -30.00 17.61
C GLY A 259 21.45 -29.06 18.61
N ARG A 260 21.11 -27.76 18.62
CA ARG A 260 21.61 -26.82 19.65
C ARG A 260 20.96 -27.10 21.02
N LEU A 261 19.64 -27.31 21.03
CA LEU A 261 18.90 -27.60 22.26
C LEU A 261 19.35 -28.94 22.87
N GLU A 262 19.60 -29.96 22.06
CA GLU A 262 20.14 -31.24 22.53
C GLU A 262 21.52 -31.07 23.18
N SER A 263 22.38 -30.24 22.60
CA SER A 263 23.69 -29.92 23.18
C SER A 263 23.56 -29.17 24.51
N GLU A 264 22.61 -28.25 24.63
CA GLU A 264 22.33 -27.53 25.88
C GLU A 264 21.76 -28.44 26.96
N ILE A 265 20.81 -29.31 26.61
CA ILE A 265 20.24 -30.31 27.53
C ILE A 265 21.33 -31.26 28.02
N LEU A 266 22.24 -31.70 27.15
CA LEU A 266 23.34 -32.57 27.55
C LEU A 266 24.28 -31.88 28.55
N LYS A 267 24.60 -30.59 28.33
CA LYS A 267 25.41 -29.81 29.28
C LYS A 267 24.73 -29.69 30.64
N VAL A 268 23.42 -29.40 30.66
CA VAL A 268 22.64 -29.32 31.89
C VAL A 268 22.61 -30.67 32.61
N ARG A 269 22.46 -31.77 31.87
CA ARG A 269 22.46 -33.12 32.45
C ARG A 269 23.79 -33.48 33.09
N ILE A 270 24.90 -33.22 32.40
CA ILE A 270 26.26 -33.43 32.93
C ILE A 270 26.48 -32.60 34.20
N PHE A 271 26.03 -31.34 34.19
CA PHE A 271 26.11 -30.46 35.35
C PHE A 271 25.31 -31.01 36.55
N LEU A 272 24.06 -31.45 36.33
CA LEU A 272 23.21 -32.02 37.38
C LEU A 272 23.74 -33.37 37.90
N GLU A 273 24.36 -34.18 37.05
CA GLU A 273 25.02 -35.43 37.46
C GLU A 273 26.31 -35.16 38.26
N GLY A 274 27.02 -34.06 37.98
CA GLY A 274 28.13 -33.57 38.78
C GLY A 274 27.70 -33.16 40.19
N LEU A 275 26.61 -32.39 40.31
CA LEU A 275 26.02 -31.97 41.59
C LEU A 275 25.47 -33.13 42.44
N ARG A 276 25.17 -34.28 41.83
CA ARG A 276 24.71 -35.49 42.55
C ARG A 276 25.85 -36.34 43.11
N LYS A 277 27.10 -36.08 42.72
CA LYS A 277 28.29 -36.83 43.15
C LYS A 277 29.10 -36.10 44.22
N GLU A 278 28.68 -34.89 44.60
CA GLU A 278 29.11 -34.16 45.80
C GLU A 278 28.11 -34.42 46.94
#